data_AF-A0AAW5JQR3-F1
#
_entry.id   AF-A0AAW5JQR3-F1
#
_cell.length_a   1.000
_cell.length_b   1.000
_cell.length_c   1.000
_cell.angle_alpha   90.00
_cell.angle_beta   90.00
_cell.angle_gamma   90.00
#
_symmetry.space_group_name_H-M   'P 1'
#
loop_
_entity.id
_entity.type
_entity.pdbx_description
1 polymer ?
#
loop_
_entity_poly.entity_id
_entity_poly.type
_entity_poly.pdbx_seq_one_letter_code
_entity_poly.pdbx_strand_id
1 'polypeptide(L)'
;GGPGLDTVCKVLVVSELARQCASTAEVIAVHTLVNDIFLKHGTEAQKQKYLTAAVEGKIGAFALTEAGAGSDAAAAKTKAVVDG
;
A
#
# COMPACT_ATOMS: atom_id res chain seq x y z
N GLY A 1 9.64 -7.26 11.41
CA GLY A 1 9.73 -6.03 12.21
C GLY A 1 8.40 -5.31 12.41
N GLY A 2 7.31 -5.66 11.69
CA GLY A 2 5.98 -5.07 11.95
C GLY A 2 5.27 -5.70 13.16
N PRO A 3 4.13 -5.13 13.59
CA PRO A 3 3.47 -5.49 14.85
C PRO A 3 2.67 -6.79 14.81
N GLY A 4 2.58 -7.47 13.65
CA GLY A 4 1.89 -8.77 13.54
C GLY A 4 0.37 -8.72 13.78
N LEU A 5 -0.24 -7.55 13.58
CA LEU A 5 -1.67 -7.32 13.82
C LEU A 5 -2.52 -7.74 12.61
N ASP A 6 -3.81 -7.95 12.86
CA ASP A 6 -4.77 -8.36 11.84
C ASP A 6 -5.46 -7.16 11.15
N THR A 7 -6.37 -7.49 10.23
CA THR A 7 -7.15 -6.48 9.49
C THR A 7 -8.12 -5.71 10.40
N VAL A 8 -8.60 -6.30 11.50
CA VAL A 8 -9.48 -5.61 12.45
C VAL A 8 -8.71 -4.49 13.14
N CYS A 9 -7.49 -4.77 13.61
CA CYS A 9 -6.61 -3.75 14.17
C CYS A 9 -6.33 -2.62 13.16
N LYS A 10 -6.07 -2.94 11.89
CA LYS A 10 -5.90 -1.94 10.82
C LYS A 10 -7.12 -1.04 10.69
N VAL A 11 -8.34 -1.60 10.67
CA VAL A 11 -9.60 -0.83 10.59
C VAL A 11 -9.76 0.08 11.80
N LEU A 12 -9.49 -0.40 13.01
CA LEU A 12 -9.61 0.38 14.23
C LEU A 12 -8.66 1.58 14.24
N VAL A 13 -7.38 1.36 13.88
CA VAL A 13 -6.37 2.42 13.80
C VAL A 13 -6.76 3.49 12.77
N VAL A 14 -7.13 3.08 11.55
CA VAL A 14 -7.53 4.01 10.50
C VAL A 14 -8.79 4.80 10.92
N SER A 15 -9.78 4.13 11.50
CA SER A 15 -11.03 4.77 11.95
C SER A 15 -10.76 5.82 13.04
N GLU A 16 -9.91 5.51 14.01
CA GLU A 16 -9.62 6.43 15.10
C GLU A 16 -8.85 7.66 14.60
N LEU A 17 -7.87 7.48 13.70
CA LEU A 17 -7.18 8.60 13.07
C LEU A 17 -8.11 9.47 12.22
N ALA A 18 -9.05 8.83 11.51
CA ALA A 18 -10.00 9.54 10.63
C ALA A 18 -10.95 10.45 11.40
N ARG A 19 -11.26 10.15 12.68
CA ARG A 19 -12.05 11.04 13.54
C ARG A 19 -11.41 12.43 13.70
N GLN A 20 -10.08 12.52 13.59
CA GLN A 20 -9.33 13.76 13.72
C GLN A 20 -8.87 14.32 12.38
N CYS A 21 -8.35 13.48 11.49
CA CYS A 21 -7.87 13.89 10.17
C CYS A 21 -7.99 12.74 9.16
N ALA A 22 -8.98 12.84 8.28
CA ALA A 22 -9.19 11.86 7.22
C ALA A 22 -7.98 11.75 6.26
N SER A 23 -7.30 12.87 5.96
CA SER A 23 -6.12 12.84 5.08
C SER A 23 -4.97 12.04 5.67
N THR A 24 -4.68 12.20 6.97
CA THR A 24 -3.64 11.43 7.66
C THR A 24 -4.01 9.95 7.75
N ALA A 25 -5.28 9.65 8.04
CA ALA A 25 -5.77 8.28 8.08
C ALA A 25 -5.60 7.57 6.72
N GLU A 26 -5.87 8.27 5.62
CA GLU A 26 -5.72 7.72 4.27
C GLU A 26 -4.26 7.38 3.94
N VAL A 27 -3.29 8.19 4.38
CA VAL A 27 -1.86 7.86 4.22
C VAL A 27 -1.53 6.52 4.87
N ILE A 28 -2.04 6.27 6.09
CA ILE A 28 -1.82 5.00 6.80
C ILE A 28 -2.57 3.84 6.12
N ALA A 29 -3.80 4.07 5.66
CA ALA A 29 -4.60 3.07 4.96
C ALA A 29 -3.91 2.59 3.67
N VAL A 30 -3.44 3.52 2.83
CA VAL A 30 -2.73 3.20 1.58
C VAL A 30 -1.35 2.61 1.87
N HIS A 31 -0.60 3.15 2.83
CA HIS A 31 0.70 2.60 3.21
C HIS A 31 0.59 1.12 3.61
N THR A 32 -0.39 0.79 4.46
CA THR A 32 -0.59 -0.59 4.90
C THR A 32 -1.15 -1.47 3.79
N LEU A 33 -1.93 -0.94 2.84
CA LEU A 33 -2.32 -1.66 1.62
C LEU A 33 -1.11 -2.06 0.77
N VAL A 34 -0.11 -1.20 0.62
CA VAL A 34 1.13 -1.54 -0.10
C VAL A 34 1.89 -2.66 0.61
N ASN A 35 1.97 -2.62 1.94
CA ASN A 35 2.58 -3.69 2.73
C ASN A 35 1.84 -5.03 2.54
N ASP A 36 0.51 -5.01 2.49
CA ASP A 36 -0.31 -6.21 2.26
C ASP A 36 -0.01 -6.87 0.89
N ILE A 37 0.26 -6.08 -0.16
CA ILE A 37 0.63 -6.60 -1.48
C ILE A 37 1.94 -7.40 -1.39
N PHE A 38 2.98 -6.86 -0.73
CA PHE A 38 4.25 -7.56 -0.56
C PHE A 38 4.13 -8.80 0.35
N LEU A 39 3.35 -8.72 1.42
CA LEU A 39 3.12 -9.86 2.31
C LEU A 39 2.43 -11.02 1.58
N LYS A 40 1.44 -10.73 0.75
CA LYS A 40 0.64 -11.75 0.04
C LYS A 40 1.27 -12.26 -1.25
N HIS A 41 1.93 -11.38 -2.01
CA HIS A 41 2.34 -11.67 -3.39
C HIS A 41 3.84 -11.47 -3.65
N GLY A 42 4.59 -10.92 -2.70
CA GLY A 42 6.02 -10.67 -2.86
C GLY A 42 6.87 -11.94 -2.77
N THR A 43 7.99 -11.96 -3.48
CA THR A 43 9.06 -12.93 -3.23
C THR A 43 9.76 -12.64 -1.90
N GLU A 44 10.50 -13.59 -1.34
CA GLU A 44 11.25 -13.37 -0.10
C GLU A 44 12.25 -12.21 -0.23
N ALA A 45 12.91 -12.07 -1.39
CA ALA A 45 13.79 -10.94 -1.66
C ALA A 45 13.04 -9.60 -1.70
N GLN A 46 11.84 -9.56 -2.29
CA GLN A 46 11.00 -8.35 -2.30
C GLN A 46 10.49 -8.01 -0.90
N LYS A 47 10.02 -8.99 -0.13
CA LYS A 47 9.59 -8.80 1.26
C LYS A 47 10.73 -8.23 2.11
N GLN A 48 11.91 -8.85 2.04
CA GLN A 48 13.08 -8.39 2.80
C GLN A 48 13.48 -6.97 2.41
N LYS A 49 13.42 -6.61 1.13
CA LYS A 49 13.76 -5.26 0.67
C LYS A 49 12.71 -4.22 1.07
N TYR A 50 11.44 -4.44 0.74
CA TYR A 50 10.41 -3.41 0.81
C TYR A 50 9.73 -3.32 2.18
N LEU A 51 9.53 -4.44 2.89
CA LEU A 51 8.96 -4.40 4.24
C LEU A 51 9.96 -3.90 5.29
N THR A 52 11.26 -4.17 5.11
CA THR A 52 12.31 -3.57 5.95
C THR A 52 12.33 -2.05 5.76
N ALA A 53 12.29 -1.58 4.52
CA ALA A 53 12.21 -0.16 4.22
C ALA A 53 10.95 0.51 4.81
N ALA A 54 9.81 -0.18 4.83
CA ALA A 54 8.60 0.33 5.47
C ALA A 54 8.77 0.48 7.00
N VAL A 55 9.40 -0.50 7.66
CA VAL A 55 9.72 -0.42 9.10
C VAL A 55 10.72 0.70 9.41
N GLU A 56 11.63 1.01 8.48
CA GLU A 56 12.59 2.12 8.57
C GLU A 56 11.97 3.49 8.26
N GLY A 57 10.66 3.56 8.02
CA GLY A 57 9.91 4.81 7.84
C GLY A 57 9.71 5.26 6.39
N LYS A 58 10.06 4.44 5.39
CA LYS A 58 9.68 4.74 4.00
C LYS A 58 8.20 4.48 3.77
N ILE A 59 7.55 5.36 3.01
CA ILE A 59 6.11 5.27 2.74
C ILE A 59 5.86 4.63 1.36
N GLY A 60 5.08 3.55 1.33
CA GLY A 60 4.50 3.01 0.11
C GLY A 60 3.29 3.81 -0.40
N ALA A 61 3.16 3.91 -1.72
CA ALA A 61 2.02 4.48 -2.42
C ALA A 61 1.49 3.51 -3.47
N PHE A 62 0.20 3.65 -3.84
CA PHE A 62 -0.45 2.80 -4.83
C PHE A 62 -0.81 3.62 -6.08
N ALA A 63 -0.07 3.39 -7.17
CA ALA A 63 -0.25 4.09 -8.44
C ALA A 63 -1.09 3.23 -9.40
N LEU A 64 -2.41 3.43 -9.36
CA LEU A 64 -3.37 2.73 -10.24
C LEU A 64 -4.07 3.69 -11.21
N THR A 65 -4.58 4.81 -10.69
CA THR A 65 -5.38 5.78 -11.46
C THR A 65 -4.54 6.49 -12.52
N GLU A 66 -5.13 6.69 -13.70
CA GLU A 66 -4.59 7.52 -14.77
C GLU A 66 -5.62 8.58 -15.21
N ALA A 67 -5.19 9.63 -15.93
CA ALA A 67 -6.09 10.70 -16.40
C ALA A 67 -7.27 10.18 -17.25
N GLY A 68 -7.12 9.02 -17.89
CA GLY A 68 -8.18 8.35 -18.67
C GLY A 68 -8.73 7.06 -18.05
N ALA A 69 -8.29 6.67 -16.84
CA ALA A 69 -8.67 5.42 -16.17
C ALA A 69 -8.88 5.66 -14.67
N GLY A 70 -10.15 5.81 -14.28
CA GLY A 70 -10.60 6.02 -12.89
C GLY A 70 -11.38 4.80 -12.38
N SER A 71 -12.72 4.90 -12.35
CA SER A 71 -13.59 3.78 -11.96
C SER A 71 -13.40 2.54 -12.84
N ASP A 72 -13.09 2.72 -14.12
CA ASP A 72 -12.60 1.65 -15.00
C ASP A 72 -11.07 1.59 -14.93
N ALA A 73 -10.55 1.02 -13.85
CA ALA A 73 -9.11 0.89 -13.63
C ALA A 73 -8.44 -0.07 -14.64
N ALA A 74 -9.21 -0.98 -15.25
CA ALA A 74 -8.69 -1.91 -16.25
C ALA A 74 -8.34 -1.19 -17.58
N ALA A 75 -8.85 0.02 -17.80
CA ALA A 75 -8.52 0.85 -18.95
C ALA A 75 -7.15 1.56 -18.85
N ALA A 76 -6.37 1.30 -17.79
CA ALA A 76 -5.02 1.84 -17.64
C ALA A 76 -4.15 1.56 -18.87
N LYS A 77 -3.37 2.57 -19.28
CA LYS A 77 -2.56 2.56 -20.50
C LYS A 77 -1.06 2.48 -20.22
N THR A 78 -0.61 2.65 -18.98
CA THR A 78 0.78 2.43 -18.57
C THR A 78 1.19 1.00 -18.92
N LYS A 79 2.31 0.86 -19.64
CA LYS A 79 2.81 -0.44 -20.09
C LYS A 79 4.12 -0.77 -19.40
N ALA A 80 4.22 -2.00 -18.91
CA ALA A 80 5.49 -2.62 -18.58
C ALA A 80 5.93 -3.46 -19.78
N VAL A 81 7.07 -3.13 -20.37
CA VAL A 81 7.71 -3.93 -21.43
C VAL A 81 8.87 -4.69 -20.80
N VAL A 82 8.93 -6.00 -21.01
CA VAL A 82 10.07 -6.80 -20.56
C VAL A 82 11.27 -6.45 -21.43
N ASP A 83 12.37 -6.04 -20.81
CA ASP A 83 13.64 -5.71 -21.45
C ASP A 83 14.77 -6.30 -20.62
N GLY A 84 15.56 -7.19 -21.23
CA GLY A 84 16.55 -8.04 -20.56
C GLY A 84 17.26 -8.98 -21.51
#